data_AF-A0A3M2A254-F1
#
_entry.id   AF-A0A3M2A254-F1
#
_cell.length_a   1.000
_cell.length_b   1.000
_cell.length_c   1.000
_cell.angle_alpha   90.00
_cell.angle_beta   90.00
_cell.angle_gamma   90.00
#
_symmetry.space_group_name_H-M   'P 1'
#
loop_
_entity.id
_entity.type
_entity.pdbx_description
1 polymer ?
#
loop_
_entity_poly.entity_id
_entity_poly.type
_entity_poly.pdbx_seq_one_letter_code
_entity_poly.pdbx_strand_id
1 'polypeptide(L)'
;MLRRGCFLLCLAGLLGCPAPEPSVVRRADVEPAKPDPRIAEMNGNLYNAEDLRRNLSSARTEQNGRKPGSGKPDETNGVCRLYSPKLPEPECCAVEYGFDAAEVRRICDFPVYLGESFHYSCGYYFHQRKGTPAWFRMTFVPGRTPAEAAASHDRHLARLSPTGRPPQPSAPVPGVEGAYWSFHDGLAWAFVPGWSRVRQLTWREAFCDRDKVAKIIASLATAKEPPPGAPRESLVPTARR
;
A
#
# COMPACT_ATOMS: atom_id res chain seq x y z
N MET A 1 -70.25 3.22 -7.72
CA MET A 1 -70.74 3.49 -6.35
C MET A 1 -69.55 3.97 -5.52
N LEU A 2 -69.20 5.26 -5.51
CA LEU A 2 -69.67 6.34 -4.61
C LEU A 2 -69.58 6.03 -3.09
N ARG A 3 -68.63 6.68 -2.40
CA ARG A 3 -68.63 7.26 -1.03
C ARG A 3 -67.17 7.69 -0.74
N ARG A 4 -66.72 8.95 -0.65
CA ARG A 4 -67.19 10.21 -0.03
C ARG A 4 -67.47 10.14 1.49
N GLY A 5 -66.58 10.77 2.25
CA GLY A 5 -66.68 11.25 3.65
C GLY A 5 -65.26 11.67 4.06
N CYS A 6 -64.85 12.93 4.23
CA CYS A 6 -65.41 14.18 4.77
C CYS A 6 -65.45 14.24 6.31
N PHE A 7 -64.86 15.33 6.83
CA PHE A 7 -64.72 15.80 8.22
C PHE A 7 -63.62 15.12 9.08
N LEU A 8 -62.87 15.80 9.95
CA LEU A 8 -63.14 17.03 10.69
C LEU A 8 -61.81 17.70 11.15
N LEU A 9 -61.83 19.03 11.24
CA LEU A 9 -60.79 19.92 11.78
C LEU A 9 -60.41 19.59 13.25
N CYS A 10 -59.13 19.77 13.58
CA CYS A 10 -58.72 20.15 14.94
C CYS A 10 -57.59 21.20 14.85
N LEU A 11 -57.99 22.47 15.04
CA LEU A 11 -57.11 23.59 15.34
C LEU A 11 -56.66 23.47 16.81
N ALA A 12 -55.36 23.39 17.07
CA ALA A 12 -54.79 23.68 18.37
C ALA A 12 -53.54 24.53 18.17
N GLY A 13 -53.68 25.82 18.48
CA GLY A 13 -52.58 26.77 18.52
C GLY A 13 -51.66 26.45 19.68
N LEU A 14 -50.38 26.32 19.39
CA LEU A 14 -49.32 26.43 20.38
C LEU A 14 -48.47 27.65 20.02
N LEU A 15 -48.60 28.66 20.88
CA LEU A 15 -47.71 29.80 21.03
C LEU A 15 -46.29 29.27 21.29
N GLY A 16 -45.38 29.47 20.33
CA GLY A 16 -43.99 29.06 20.43
C GLY A 16 -43.06 30.20 20.01
N CYS A 17 -42.39 30.77 21.01
CA CYS A 17 -41.24 31.69 21.09
C CYS A 17 -40.67 32.36 19.81
N PRO A 18 -40.37 33.67 19.86
CA PRO A 18 -39.57 34.32 18.82
C PRO A 18 -38.18 33.67 18.75
N ALA A 19 -37.79 33.25 17.53
CA ALA A 19 -36.47 32.69 17.27
C ALA A 19 -35.40 33.77 17.53
N PRO A 20 -34.34 33.46 18.28
CA PRO A 20 -33.18 34.34 18.37
C PRO A 20 -32.50 34.38 16.99
N GLU A 21 -32.20 35.60 16.52
CA GLU A 21 -31.44 35.82 15.30
C GLU A 21 -30.11 35.05 15.34
N PRO A 22 -29.64 34.50 14.21
CA PRO A 22 -28.31 33.90 14.15
C PRO A 22 -27.27 35.00 14.36
N SER A 23 -26.69 35.02 15.56
CA SER A 23 -25.47 35.75 15.83
C SER A 23 -24.39 35.24 14.89
N VAL A 24 -24.02 36.07 13.92
CA VAL A 24 -22.85 35.86 13.07
C VAL A 24 -21.64 35.86 14.00
N VAL A 25 -21.17 34.67 14.37
CA VAL A 25 -19.88 34.49 14.99
C VAL A 25 -18.85 34.89 13.94
N ARG A 26 -18.41 36.14 14.03
CA ARG A 26 -17.22 36.64 13.34
C ARG A 26 -16.10 35.69 13.75
N ARG A 27 -15.64 34.83 12.82
CA ARG A 27 -14.44 34.01 13.04
C ARG A 27 -13.36 35.00 13.46
N ALA A 28 -12.85 34.82 14.67
CA ALA A 28 -11.63 35.49 15.08
C ALA A 28 -10.60 35.19 14.01
N ASP A 29 -10.00 36.24 13.45
CA ASP A 29 -8.84 36.14 12.59
C ASP A 29 -7.79 35.36 13.39
N VAL A 30 -7.60 34.08 13.03
CA VAL A 30 -6.55 33.25 13.60
C VAL A 30 -5.27 33.81 13.03
N GLU A 31 -4.55 34.56 13.87
CA GLU A 31 -3.21 35.04 13.58
C GLU A 31 -2.38 33.85 13.07
N PRO A 32 -1.75 33.94 11.88
CA PRO A 32 -1.01 32.83 11.32
C PRO A 32 0.07 32.41 12.32
N ALA A 33 0.00 31.15 12.74
CA ALA A 33 0.94 30.58 13.69
C ALA A 33 2.38 30.86 13.22
N LYS A 34 3.21 31.42 14.11
CA LYS A 34 4.62 31.68 13.81
C LYS A 34 5.27 30.40 13.29
N PRO A 35 6.05 30.45 12.20
CA PRO A 35 6.73 29.27 11.65
C PRO A 35 7.56 28.60 12.75
N ASP A 36 7.29 27.32 13.03
CA ASP A 36 8.09 26.56 13.98
C ASP A 36 9.48 26.34 13.37
N PRO A 37 10.57 26.88 13.96
CA PRO A 37 11.92 26.76 13.40
C PRO A 37 12.43 25.32 13.32
N ARG A 38 11.72 24.36 13.93
CA ARG A 38 12.01 22.92 13.84
C ARG A 38 11.38 22.27 12.60
N ILE A 39 10.51 22.97 11.88
CA ILE A 39 9.81 22.46 10.69
C ILE A 39 10.25 23.27 9.47
N ALA A 40 10.72 22.58 8.43
CA ALA A 40 11.09 23.17 7.15
C ALA A 40 10.13 22.66 6.07
N GLU A 41 9.66 23.55 5.20
CA GLU A 41 8.83 23.20 4.05
C GLU A 41 9.71 23.00 2.81
N MET A 42 9.52 21.89 2.10
CA MET A 42 10.15 21.64 0.81
C MET A 42 9.14 20.98 -0.13
N ASN A 43 8.89 21.58 -1.29
CA ASN A 43 7.93 21.10 -2.29
C ASN A 43 6.50 20.85 -1.72
N GLY A 44 6.03 21.72 -0.83
CA GLY A 44 4.70 21.61 -0.20
C GLY A 44 4.58 20.54 0.88
N ASN A 45 5.68 19.89 1.27
CA ASN A 45 5.73 18.93 2.37
C ASN A 45 6.52 19.48 3.56
N LEU A 46 6.05 19.18 4.77
CA LEU A 46 6.67 19.61 6.02
C LEU A 46 7.65 18.54 6.54
N TYR A 47 8.89 18.95 6.77
CA TYR A 47 9.99 18.13 7.28
C TYR A 47 10.51 18.68 8.59
N ASN A 48 11.23 17.87 9.36
CA ASN A 48 12.05 18.41 10.44
C ASN A 48 13.24 19.19 9.84
N ALA A 49 13.47 20.42 10.31
CA ALA A 49 14.47 21.33 9.77
C ALA A 49 15.92 20.84 10.00
N GLU A 50 16.17 20.13 11.09
CA GLU A 50 17.48 19.56 11.40
C GLU A 50 17.77 18.35 10.49
N ASP A 51 16.76 17.50 10.27
CA ASP A 51 16.86 16.37 9.34
C ASP A 51 17.12 16.85 7.90
N LEU A 52 16.40 17.90 7.46
CA LEU A 52 16.60 18.47 6.13
C LEU A 52 18.02 19.04 5.96
N ARG A 53 18.52 19.80 6.95
CA ARG A 53 19.91 20.32 6.94
C ARG A 53 20.94 19.21 6.93
N ARG A 54 20.74 18.16 7.74
CA ARG A 54 21.66 17.03 7.83
C ARG A 54 21.71 16.29 6.50
N ASN A 55 20.57 16.02 5.88
CA ASN A 55 20.47 15.34 4.59
C ASN A 55 21.17 16.11 3.46
N LEU A 56 20.98 17.45 3.42
CA LEU A 56 21.68 18.33 2.48
C LEU A 56 23.20 18.36 2.73
N SER A 57 23.63 18.25 3.97
CA SER A 57 25.06 18.25 4.34
C SER A 57 25.76 16.91 4.09
N SER A 58 25.05 15.78 4.24
CA SER A 58 25.60 14.43 4.07
C SER A 58 25.71 13.98 2.61
N ALA A 59 25.09 14.70 1.66
CA ALA A 59 25.26 14.47 0.23
C ALA A 59 26.69 14.75 -0.30
N ARG A 60 27.60 15.25 0.57
CA ARG A 60 28.93 15.72 0.18
C ARG A 60 30.11 14.89 0.69
N THR A 61 29.88 13.74 1.32
CA THR A 61 30.98 12.90 1.83
C THR A 61 30.78 11.43 1.45
N GLU A 62 30.91 11.15 0.16
CA GLU A 62 31.13 9.80 -0.35
C GLU A 62 32.55 9.34 0.04
N GLN A 63 32.64 8.36 0.95
CA GLN A 63 33.85 7.58 1.17
C GLN A 63 33.56 6.11 0.85
N ASN A 64 34.33 5.62 -0.12
CA ASN A 64 34.37 4.29 -0.71
C ASN A 64 34.29 3.11 0.27
N GLY A 65 33.07 2.67 0.55
CA GLY A 65 32.74 1.37 1.07
C GLY A 65 31.25 1.15 0.81
N ARG A 66 30.86 -0.02 0.29
CA ARG A 66 29.45 -0.40 0.09
C ARG A 66 28.74 -0.45 1.44
N LYS A 67 28.30 0.71 1.91
CA LYS A 67 27.60 0.85 3.19
C LYS A 67 26.17 0.35 2.99
N PRO A 68 25.60 -0.37 3.97
CA PRO A 68 24.17 -0.65 3.98
C PRO A 68 23.39 0.65 3.74
N GLY A 69 22.29 0.56 3.00
CA GLY A 69 21.37 1.67 2.81
C GLY A 69 20.96 2.31 4.14
N SER A 70 20.57 3.58 4.09
CA SER A 70 20.30 4.41 5.28
C SER A 70 19.11 3.92 6.13
N GLY A 71 18.31 2.98 5.62
CA GLY A 71 17.03 2.59 6.21
C GLY A 71 16.01 3.72 6.30
N LYS A 72 16.22 4.80 5.54
CA LYS A 72 15.28 5.91 5.34
C LYS A 72 14.82 5.94 3.88
N PRO A 73 13.60 6.43 3.61
CA PRO A 73 13.15 6.71 2.25
C PRO A 73 14.08 7.71 1.55
N ASP A 74 14.42 7.46 0.29
CA ASP A 74 15.24 8.32 -0.57
C ASP A 74 14.60 8.50 -1.95
N GLU A 75 14.39 9.75 -2.37
CA GLU A 75 13.82 10.12 -3.66
C GLU A 75 14.82 10.86 -4.57
N THR A 76 16.08 11.03 -4.14
CA THR A 76 17.09 11.81 -4.87
C THR A 76 17.50 11.19 -6.20
N ASN A 77 17.23 9.90 -6.41
CA ASN A 77 17.49 9.19 -7.66
C ASN A 77 16.53 9.56 -8.81
N GLY A 78 15.39 10.20 -8.52
CA GLY A 78 14.40 10.61 -9.54
C GLY A 78 13.65 9.47 -10.25
N VAL A 79 13.84 8.21 -9.84
CA VAL A 79 13.24 7.00 -10.44
C VAL A 79 12.23 6.32 -9.51
N CYS A 80 12.52 6.28 -8.20
CA CYS A 80 11.61 5.75 -7.18
C CYS A 80 11.88 6.34 -5.81
N ARG A 81 10.88 6.21 -4.92
CA ARG A 81 11.13 6.25 -3.48
C ARG A 81 11.82 4.96 -3.07
N LEU A 82 13.13 5.02 -2.89
CA LEU A 82 13.98 3.91 -2.53
C LEU A 82 13.97 3.70 -1.00
N TYR A 83 13.85 2.46 -0.55
CA TYR A 83 13.93 2.09 0.86
C TYR A 83 14.76 0.84 1.07
N SER A 84 15.92 1.01 1.70
CA SER A 84 16.86 -0.07 1.96
C SER A 84 17.35 -0.07 3.40
N PRO A 85 16.73 -0.86 4.28
CA PRO A 85 17.15 -0.92 5.66
C PRO A 85 18.47 -1.66 5.87
N LYS A 86 18.87 -2.54 4.94
CA LYS A 86 20.03 -3.44 5.13
C LYS A 86 20.74 -3.86 3.83
N LEU A 87 20.32 -3.40 2.64
CA LEU A 87 20.97 -3.80 1.39
C LEU A 87 22.13 -2.84 1.07
N PRO A 88 23.31 -3.37 0.69
CA PRO A 88 24.47 -2.55 0.35
C PRO A 88 24.30 -1.77 -0.96
N GLU A 89 23.56 -2.32 -1.92
CA GLU A 89 23.28 -1.71 -3.23
C GLU A 89 21.79 -1.85 -3.51
N PRO A 90 20.96 -0.97 -2.91
CA PRO A 90 19.53 -1.02 -3.16
C PRO A 90 19.17 -0.39 -4.49
N GLU A 91 18.34 -1.10 -5.24
CA GLU A 91 17.87 -0.64 -6.54
C GLU A 91 16.36 -0.44 -6.53
N CYS A 92 15.89 0.49 -7.36
CA CYS A 92 14.48 0.58 -7.69
C CYS A 92 14.01 -0.70 -8.38
N CYS A 93 12.73 -1.02 -8.27
CA CYS A 93 12.19 -2.16 -8.98
C CYS A 93 12.25 -1.93 -10.50
N ALA A 94 12.94 -2.83 -11.19
CA ALA A 94 13.24 -2.70 -12.62
C ALA A 94 12.01 -2.69 -13.53
N VAL A 95 10.90 -3.26 -13.05
CA VAL A 95 9.64 -3.39 -13.79
C VAL A 95 8.46 -3.14 -12.86
N GLU A 96 7.32 -2.77 -13.44
CA GLU A 96 6.06 -2.65 -12.72
C GLU A 96 5.39 -4.02 -12.55
N TYR A 97 4.72 -4.19 -11.42
CA TYR A 97 3.95 -5.40 -11.10
C TYR A 97 2.45 -5.13 -10.93
N GLY A 98 2.01 -3.90 -11.25
CA GLY A 98 0.65 -3.42 -11.01
C GLY A 98 0.34 -3.11 -9.54
N PHE A 99 1.37 -2.97 -8.71
CA PHE A 99 1.22 -2.70 -7.27
C PHE A 99 0.87 -1.23 -7.02
N ASP A 100 -0.18 -0.99 -6.23
CA ASP A 100 -0.60 0.35 -5.81
C ASP A 100 -0.30 0.55 -4.32
N ALA A 101 0.75 1.32 -4.03
CA ALA A 101 1.20 1.52 -2.67
C ALA A 101 0.20 2.35 -1.84
N ALA A 102 -0.51 3.29 -2.44
CA ALA A 102 -1.49 4.12 -1.76
C ALA A 102 -2.73 3.32 -1.37
N GLU A 103 -3.18 2.43 -2.25
CA GLU A 103 -4.30 1.54 -2.00
C GLU A 103 -3.96 0.50 -0.92
N VAL A 104 -2.80 -0.15 -1.00
CA VAL A 104 -2.35 -1.12 0.01
C VAL A 104 -2.26 -0.45 1.39
N ARG A 105 -1.71 0.77 1.44
CA ARG A 105 -1.64 1.56 2.67
C ARG A 105 -3.02 1.76 3.28
N ARG A 106 -4.01 2.13 2.46
CA ARG A 106 -5.40 2.35 2.90
C ARG A 106 -6.08 1.04 3.32
N ILE A 107 -5.89 -0.05 2.58
CA ILE A 107 -6.56 -1.33 2.85
C ILE A 107 -6.05 -1.97 4.15
N CYS A 108 -4.73 -1.92 4.38
CA CYS A 108 -4.09 -2.53 5.55
C CYS A 108 -3.88 -1.56 6.72
N ASP A 109 -4.41 -0.33 6.64
CA ASP A 109 -4.26 0.72 7.66
C ASP A 109 -2.79 1.04 8.01
N PHE A 110 -1.88 0.95 7.03
CA PHE A 110 -0.50 1.34 7.25
C PHE A 110 -0.37 2.87 7.34
N PRO A 111 0.39 3.43 8.29
CA PRO A 111 0.55 4.88 8.38
C PRO A 111 1.23 5.48 7.15
N VAL A 112 2.35 4.89 6.73
CA VAL A 112 3.28 5.49 5.76
C VAL A 112 3.86 4.41 4.84
N TYR A 113 3.92 4.72 3.54
CA TYR A 113 4.72 3.98 2.57
C TYR A 113 6.17 4.47 2.62
N LEU A 114 7.09 3.56 2.91
CA LEU A 114 8.51 3.86 3.10
C LEU A 114 9.28 3.85 1.78
N GLY A 115 8.86 3.06 0.80
CA GLY A 115 9.55 2.94 -0.48
C GLY A 115 9.68 1.50 -0.95
N GLU A 116 10.39 1.35 -2.06
CA GLU A 116 10.69 0.05 -2.67
C GLU A 116 12.17 -0.30 -2.58
N SER A 117 12.49 -1.59 -2.65
CA SER A 117 13.82 -2.04 -2.99
C SER A 117 13.79 -3.39 -3.69
N PHE A 118 14.64 -3.53 -4.70
CA PHE A 118 14.83 -4.76 -5.43
C PHE A 118 15.95 -5.60 -4.83
N HIS A 119 15.65 -6.87 -4.56
CA HIS A 119 16.62 -7.90 -4.21
C HIS A 119 16.03 -9.26 -4.61
N TYR A 120 16.31 -9.70 -5.84
CA TYR A 120 15.69 -10.85 -6.55
C TYR A 120 14.18 -10.72 -6.81
N SER A 121 13.46 -10.04 -5.94
CA SER A 121 12.06 -9.63 -6.07
C SER A 121 11.93 -8.16 -5.66
N CYS A 122 10.88 -7.52 -6.17
CA CYS A 122 10.55 -6.16 -5.82
C CYS A 122 9.85 -6.11 -4.46
N GLY A 123 10.46 -5.49 -3.46
CA GLY A 123 9.86 -5.30 -2.13
C GLY A 123 9.26 -3.91 -1.96
N TYR A 124 8.05 -3.84 -1.41
CA TYR A 124 7.33 -2.62 -1.06
C TYR A 124 7.17 -2.54 0.45
N TYR A 125 7.65 -1.46 1.06
CA TYR A 125 7.82 -1.36 2.50
C TYR A 125 6.89 -0.31 3.12
N PHE A 126 6.31 -0.67 4.25
CA PHE A 126 5.36 0.16 4.98
C PHE A 126 5.77 0.27 6.44
N HIS A 127 5.60 1.46 7.00
CA HIS A 127 5.72 1.63 8.43
C HIS A 127 4.59 0.86 9.13
N GLN A 128 4.88 0.30 10.30
CA GLN A 128 3.87 -0.25 11.18
C GLN A 128 4.16 0.19 12.62
N ARG A 129 3.11 0.23 13.46
CA ARG A 129 3.17 0.83 14.80
C ARG A 129 4.23 0.20 15.72
N LYS A 130 4.57 -1.07 15.51
CA LYS A 130 5.56 -1.82 16.29
C LYS A 130 6.34 -2.79 15.39
N GLY A 131 7.60 -3.02 15.73
CA GLY A 131 8.44 -4.02 15.07
C GLY A 131 9.12 -3.52 13.80
N THR A 132 9.54 -4.47 12.96
CA THR A 132 10.16 -4.20 11.66
C THR A 132 9.13 -3.66 10.67
N PRO A 133 9.50 -2.90 9.62
CA PRO A 133 8.57 -2.53 8.56
C PRO A 133 7.76 -3.72 8.01
N ALA A 134 6.48 -3.50 7.75
CA ALA A 134 5.66 -4.43 6.98
C ALA A 134 6.14 -4.41 5.53
N TRP A 135 6.01 -5.54 4.83
CA TRP A 135 6.44 -5.64 3.45
C TRP A 135 5.54 -6.54 2.62
N PHE A 136 5.46 -6.21 1.33
CA PHE A 136 4.95 -7.07 0.27
C PHE A 136 6.04 -7.24 -0.77
N ARG A 137 6.15 -8.43 -1.36
CA ARG A 137 7.12 -8.71 -2.41
C ARG A 137 6.43 -9.20 -3.68
N MET A 138 6.77 -8.60 -4.80
CA MET A 138 6.28 -9.00 -6.12
C MET A 138 7.40 -9.61 -6.95
N THR A 139 7.05 -10.66 -7.68
CA THR A 139 7.90 -11.29 -8.68
C THR A 139 7.03 -11.89 -9.79
N PHE A 140 7.66 -12.21 -10.93
CA PHE A 140 7.05 -13.09 -11.92
C PHE A 140 7.48 -14.53 -11.67
N VAL A 141 6.55 -15.47 -11.82
CA VAL A 141 6.82 -16.90 -11.64
C VAL A 141 6.57 -17.69 -12.92
N PRO A 142 7.25 -18.83 -13.11
CA PRO A 142 6.93 -19.76 -14.19
C PRO A 142 5.51 -20.32 -14.05
N GLY A 143 4.85 -20.55 -15.17
CA GLY A 143 3.49 -21.11 -15.25
C GLY A 143 2.66 -20.37 -16.29
N ARG A 144 1.75 -21.08 -16.96
CA ARG A 144 0.84 -20.45 -17.94
C ARG A 144 -0.36 -19.82 -17.25
N THR A 145 -0.74 -20.35 -16.09
CA THR A 145 -1.88 -19.89 -15.30
C THR A 145 -1.52 -19.79 -13.81
N PRO A 146 -2.25 -18.98 -13.03
CA PRO A 146 -2.06 -18.94 -11.58
C PRO A 146 -2.25 -20.30 -10.89
N ALA A 147 -3.17 -21.13 -11.37
CA ALA A 147 -3.40 -22.47 -10.84
C ALA A 147 -2.17 -23.39 -11.03
N GLU A 148 -1.56 -23.36 -12.22
CA GLU A 148 -0.33 -24.11 -12.50
C GLU A 148 0.84 -23.63 -11.64
N ALA A 149 0.99 -22.30 -11.51
CA ALA A 149 2.04 -21.69 -10.69
C ALA A 149 1.88 -22.07 -9.22
N ALA A 150 0.65 -22.01 -8.70
CA ALA A 150 0.30 -22.43 -7.35
C ALA A 150 0.62 -23.91 -7.11
N ALA A 151 0.20 -24.81 -8.01
CA ALA A 151 0.50 -26.24 -7.89
C ALA A 151 2.02 -26.53 -7.95
N SER A 152 2.78 -25.78 -8.75
CA SER A 152 4.24 -25.89 -8.81
C SER A 152 4.89 -25.43 -7.50
N HIS A 153 4.40 -24.33 -6.95
CA HIS A 153 4.84 -23.81 -5.65
C HIS A 153 4.55 -24.79 -4.51
N ASP A 154 3.35 -25.37 -4.46
CA ASP A 154 2.99 -26.36 -3.44
C ASP A 154 3.92 -27.58 -3.47
N ARG A 155 4.25 -28.09 -4.68
CA ARG A 155 5.25 -29.16 -4.84
C ARG A 155 6.63 -28.75 -4.36
N HIS A 156 7.03 -27.50 -4.57
CA HIS A 156 8.30 -26.98 -4.10
C HIS A 156 8.34 -26.92 -2.57
N LEU A 157 7.31 -26.34 -1.93
CA LEU A 157 7.19 -26.29 -0.48
C LEU A 157 7.17 -27.69 0.14
N ALA A 158 6.48 -28.65 -0.47
CA ALA A 158 6.42 -30.03 0.03
C ALA A 158 7.79 -30.72 0.03
N ARG A 159 8.69 -30.36 -0.90
CA ARG A 159 10.08 -30.86 -0.92
C ARG A 159 10.97 -30.21 0.14
N LEU A 160 10.65 -28.98 0.52
CA LEU A 160 11.43 -28.22 1.49
C LEU A 160 11.03 -28.48 2.94
N SER A 161 9.79 -28.95 3.19
CA SER A 161 9.29 -29.19 4.55
C SER A 161 10.04 -30.35 5.22
N PRO A 162 10.91 -30.10 6.21
CA PRO A 162 11.72 -31.12 6.86
C PRO A 162 10.95 -31.84 7.97
N THR A 163 9.80 -31.31 8.38
CA THR A 163 9.04 -31.75 9.57
C THR A 163 7.97 -32.80 9.25
N GLY A 164 7.85 -33.21 7.99
CA GLY A 164 6.83 -34.17 7.54
C GLY A 164 5.41 -33.64 7.58
N ARG A 165 5.17 -32.39 8.02
CA ARG A 165 3.89 -31.71 7.83
C ARG A 165 3.83 -31.19 6.39
N PRO A 166 2.90 -31.70 5.56
CA PRO A 166 2.75 -31.16 4.22
C PRO A 166 2.28 -29.70 4.33
N PRO A 167 2.82 -28.78 3.51
CA PRO A 167 2.25 -27.45 3.39
C PRO A 167 0.79 -27.56 2.98
N GLN A 168 -0.04 -26.64 3.44
CA GLN A 168 -1.42 -26.60 3.02
C GLN A 168 -1.46 -26.35 1.51
N PRO A 169 -2.22 -27.14 0.72
CA PRO A 169 -2.37 -26.88 -0.69
C PRO A 169 -2.92 -25.48 -0.94
N SER A 170 -2.48 -24.87 -2.03
CA SER A 170 -3.00 -23.60 -2.48
C SER A 170 -4.52 -23.67 -2.70
N ALA A 171 -5.22 -22.62 -2.33
CA ALA A 171 -6.67 -22.50 -2.49
C ALA A 171 -7.02 -21.28 -3.34
N PRO A 172 -8.19 -21.25 -4.00
CA PRO A 172 -8.68 -20.04 -4.65
C PRO A 172 -8.78 -18.86 -3.66
N VAL A 173 -8.50 -17.66 -4.14
CA VAL A 173 -8.69 -16.43 -3.35
C VAL A 173 -10.18 -16.06 -3.38
N PRO A 174 -10.85 -15.92 -2.22
CA PRO A 174 -12.26 -15.55 -2.17
C PRO A 174 -12.53 -14.23 -2.90
N GLY A 175 -13.48 -14.25 -3.84
CA GLY A 175 -13.89 -13.06 -4.59
C GLY A 175 -12.92 -12.58 -5.68
N VAL A 176 -11.85 -13.33 -5.97
CA VAL A 176 -10.92 -13.00 -7.07
C VAL A 176 -10.81 -14.18 -8.03
N GLU A 177 -11.51 -14.07 -9.15
CA GLU A 177 -11.55 -15.12 -10.17
C GLU A 177 -10.14 -15.42 -10.71
N GLY A 178 -9.79 -16.70 -10.80
CA GLY A 178 -8.51 -17.17 -11.34
C GLY A 178 -7.31 -16.96 -10.43
N ALA A 179 -7.43 -16.31 -9.27
CA ALA A 179 -6.33 -16.14 -8.32
C ALA A 179 -6.28 -17.29 -7.29
N TYR A 180 -5.07 -17.65 -6.88
CA TYR A 180 -4.81 -18.68 -5.87
C TYR A 180 -3.87 -18.13 -4.80
N TRP A 181 -3.95 -18.65 -3.57
CA TRP A 181 -3.01 -18.35 -2.51
C TRP A 181 -2.58 -19.58 -1.73
N SER A 182 -1.41 -19.51 -1.11
CA SER A 182 -0.84 -20.55 -0.24
C SER A 182 -0.32 -19.92 1.04
N PHE A 183 -0.25 -20.73 2.10
CA PHE A 183 0.18 -20.30 3.43
C PHE A 183 1.08 -21.37 4.05
N HIS A 184 2.23 -20.95 4.56
CA HIS A 184 3.18 -21.84 5.22
C HIS A 184 4.10 -21.06 6.17
N ASP A 185 4.21 -21.51 7.41
CA ASP A 185 5.11 -20.94 8.43
C ASP A 185 5.03 -19.41 8.60
N GLY A 186 3.82 -18.87 8.55
CA GLY A 186 3.54 -17.43 8.71
C GLY A 186 3.90 -16.58 7.49
N LEU A 187 4.30 -17.20 6.39
CA LEU A 187 4.41 -16.61 5.06
C LEU A 187 3.21 -16.99 4.22
N ALA A 188 2.85 -16.08 3.33
CA ALA A 188 1.76 -16.25 2.40
C ALA A 188 2.17 -15.82 1.00
N TRP A 189 1.58 -16.47 0.02
CA TRP A 189 1.81 -16.24 -1.40
C TRP A 189 0.47 -16.15 -2.11
N ALA A 190 0.35 -15.27 -3.10
CA ALA A 190 -0.79 -15.22 -4.00
C ALA A 190 -0.32 -15.16 -5.45
N PHE A 191 -0.95 -15.95 -6.30
CA PHE A 191 -0.71 -16.07 -7.73
C PHE A 191 -1.82 -15.34 -8.45
N VAL A 192 -1.45 -14.27 -9.15
CA VAL A 192 -2.38 -13.26 -9.64
C VAL A 192 -2.54 -13.37 -11.16
N PRO A 193 -3.79 -13.42 -11.69
CA PRO A 193 -4.09 -13.46 -13.12
C PRO A 193 -3.96 -12.08 -13.79
N GLY A 194 -4.33 -12.03 -15.08
CA GLY A 194 -4.62 -10.79 -15.82
C GLY A 194 -3.51 -10.31 -16.75
N TRP A 195 -2.28 -10.79 -16.60
CA TRP A 195 -1.12 -10.41 -17.42
C TRP A 195 -0.60 -11.60 -18.22
N SER A 196 0.28 -11.33 -19.19
CA SER A 196 0.97 -12.35 -20.00
C SER A 196 1.80 -13.33 -19.16
N ARG A 197 2.23 -12.90 -17.96
CA ARG A 197 3.01 -13.69 -17.00
C ARG A 197 2.33 -13.68 -15.63
N VAL A 198 2.36 -14.82 -14.95
CA VAL A 198 1.82 -14.94 -13.59
C VAL A 198 2.67 -14.12 -12.63
N ARG A 199 2.00 -13.22 -11.91
CA ARG A 199 2.60 -12.43 -10.82
C ARG A 199 2.41 -13.18 -9.51
N GLN A 200 3.43 -13.19 -8.67
CA GLN A 200 3.35 -13.71 -7.31
C GLN A 200 3.54 -12.57 -6.31
N LEU A 201 2.55 -12.38 -5.43
CA LEU A 201 2.60 -11.53 -4.25
C LEU A 201 3.00 -12.37 -3.04
N THR A 202 4.02 -11.97 -2.30
CA THR A 202 4.47 -12.61 -1.06
C THR A 202 4.36 -11.63 0.12
N TRP A 203 3.89 -12.08 1.27
CA TRP A 203 3.86 -11.28 2.51
C TRP A 203 3.97 -12.16 3.76
N ARG A 204 4.13 -11.55 4.94
CA ARG A 204 3.92 -12.24 6.22
C ARG A 204 2.48 -12.06 6.68
N GLU A 205 1.84 -13.14 7.12
CA GLU A 205 0.43 -13.12 7.53
C GLU A 205 0.15 -12.09 8.65
N ALA A 206 1.12 -11.84 9.51
CA ALA A 206 0.99 -10.90 10.62
C ALA A 206 0.92 -9.41 10.19
N PHE A 207 1.18 -9.07 8.93
CA PHE A 207 1.22 -7.67 8.49
C PHE A 207 -0.13 -7.10 8.09
N CYS A 208 -1.03 -7.92 7.55
CA CYS A 208 -2.32 -7.46 7.06
C CYS A 208 -3.32 -8.61 7.07
N ASP A 209 -4.54 -8.32 7.53
CA ASP A 209 -5.59 -9.32 7.66
C ASP A 209 -5.92 -9.96 6.31
N ARG A 210 -6.30 -11.24 6.34
CA ARG A 210 -6.46 -12.05 5.12
C ARG A 210 -7.55 -11.51 4.18
N ASP A 211 -8.65 -11.00 4.73
CA ASP A 211 -9.75 -10.38 3.96
C ASP A 211 -9.33 -9.06 3.30
N LYS A 212 -8.47 -8.28 3.98
CA LYS A 212 -7.84 -7.07 3.43
C LYS A 212 -6.87 -7.44 2.30
N VAL A 213 -6.05 -8.47 2.48
CA VAL A 213 -5.14 -8.91 1.40
C VAL A 213 -5.90 -9.44 0.19
N ALA A 214 -7.06 -10.09 0.35
CA ALA A 214 -7.90 -10.46 -0.79
C ALA A 214 -8.32 -9.24 -1.64
N LYS A 215 -8.60 -8.09 -1.01
CA LYS A 215 -8.89 -6.82 -1.72
C LYS A 215 -7.67 -6.30 -2.47
N ILE A 216 -6.47 -6.43 -1.90
CA ILE A 216 -5.20 -6.09 -2.59
C ILE A 216 -5.01 -6.98 -3.81
N ILE A 217 -5.25 -8.29 -3.68
CA ILE A 217 -5.13 -9.25 -4.78
C ILE A 217 -6.16 -8.93 -5.89
N ALA A 218 -7.38 -8.54 -5.53
CA ALA A 218 -8.40 -8.08 -6.49
C ALA A 218 -7.94 -6.83 -7.26
N SER A 219 -7.35 -5.87 -6.56
CA SER A 219 -6.76 -4.67 -7.17
C SER A 219 -5.63 -5.02 -8.14
N LEU A 220 -4.72 -5.93 -7.75
CA LEU A 220 -3.64 -6.41 -8.60
C LEU A 220 -4.17 -7.13 -9.85
N ALA A 221 -5.20 -7.98 -9.70
CA ALA A 221 -5.79 -8.76 -10.79
C ALA A 221 -6.44 -7.87 -11.87
N THR A 222 -6.88 -6.67 -11.51
CA THR A 222 -7.48 -5.69 -12.42
C THR A 222 -6.50 -4.65 -12.95
N ALA A 223 -5.26 -4.62 -12.45
CA ALA A 223 -4.23 -3.72 -12.96
C ALA A 223 -3.83 -4.12 -14.40
N LYS A 224 -3.64 -3.15 -15.28
CA LYS A 224 -3.19 -3.39 -16.66
C LYS A 224 -1.68 -3.62 -16.74
N GLU A 225 -1.28 -4.53 -17.63
CA GLU A 225 0.13 -4.78 -17.93
C GLU A 225 0.73 -3.54 -18.62
N PRO A 226 1.90 -3.03 -18.17
CA PRO A 226 2.56 -1.93 -18.85
C PRO A 226 2.92 -2.34 -20.27
N PRO A 227 2.69 -1.48 -21.28
CA PRO A 227 3.21 -1.71 -22.61
C PRO A 227 4.74 -1.89 -22.60
N PRO A 228 5.32 -2.62 -23.57
CA PRO A 228 6.77 -2.74 -23.67
C PRO A 228 7.46 -1.37 -23.68
N GLY A 229 8.42 -1.18 -22.78
CA GLY A 229 9.18 0.08 -22.66
C GLY A 229 8.41 1.24 -22.04
N ALA A 230 7.21 1.02 -21.48
CA ALA A 230 6.46 2.08 -20.81
C ALA A 230 7.27 2.66 -19.64
N PRO A 231 7.37 4.00 -19.52
CA PRO A 231 8.02 4.62 -18.38
C PRO A 231 7.15 4.46 -17.15
N ARG A 232 7.80 4.37 -15.98
CA ARG A 232 7.13 4.42 -14.69
C ARG A 232 6.32 5.71 -14.54
N GLU A 233 5.11 5.61 -13.99
CA GLU A 233 4.19 6.76 -13.88
C GLU A 233 4.54 7.72 -12.74
N SER A 234 5.15 7.23 -11.65
CA SER A 234 5.47 8.02 -10.47
C SER A 234 6.55 7.38 -9.59
N LEU A 235 7.18 8.18 -8.71
CA LEU A 235 8.17 7.68 -7.74
C LEU A 235 7.60 6.67 -6.76
N VAL A 236 6.30 6.79 -6.47
CA VAL A 236 5.53 5.84 -5.67
C VAL A 236 4.75 4.94 -6.62
N PRO A 237 4.77 3.61 -6.45
CA PRO A 237 4.05 2.69 -7.34
C PRO A 237 2.54 2.93 -7.34
N THR A 238 1.99 3.06 -8.54
CA THR A 238 0.55 3.20 -8.82
C THR A 238 0.16 2.16 -9.87
N ALA A 239 -0.98 1.50 -9.69
CA ALA A 239 -1.46 0.52 -10.65
C ALA A 239 -2.05 1.19 -11.89
N ARG A 240 -1.66 0.72 -13.09
CA ARG A 240 -2.30 1.13 -14.35
C ARG A 240 -3.73 0.60 -14.40
N ARG A 241 -4.69 1.42 -14.80
CA ARG A 241 -6.13 1.11 -14.83
C ARG A 241 -6.72 1.17 -16.23
#